data_AF-A0A346PK46-F1
#
_entry.id   AF-A0A346PK46-F1
#
_cell.length_a   1.000
_cell.length_b   1.000
_cell.length_c   1.000
_cell.angle_alpha   90.00
_cell.angle_beta   90.00
_cell.angle_gamma   90.00
#
_symmetry.space_group_name_H-M   'P 1'
#
loop_
_entity.id
_entity.type
_entity.pdbx_description
1 polymer ?
#
loop_
_entity_poly.entity_id
_entity_poly.type
_entity_poly.pdbx_seq_one_letter_code
_entity_poly.pdbx_strand_id
1 'polypeptide(L)' 'MELEHLTECFESDTAEFIVIYGRRRLGKSELVRESIESRGDAIYKEYRRKPTALAVG' A
#
# COMPACT_ATOMS: atom_id res chain seq x y z
N MET A 1 1.08 -12.45 11.43
CA MET A 1 1.86 -12.07 10.22
C MET A 1 1.47 -10.66 9.78
N GLU A 2 2.24 -9.98 8.92
CA GLU A 2 1.96 -8.57 8.51
C GLU A 2 0.60 -8.40 7.79
N LEU A 3 0.20 -9.37 6.98
CA LEU A 3 -1.11 -9.39 6.30
C LEU A 3 -2.29 -9.47 7.27
N GLU A 4 -2.17 -10.28 8.31
CA GLU A 4 -3.21 -10.43 9.34
C GLU A 4 -3.43 -9.10 10.08
N HIS A 5 -2.34 -8.40 10.42
CA HIS A 5 -2.43 -7.11 11.10
C HIS A 5 -3.12 -6.04 10.23
N LEU A 6 -2.79 -6.00 8.93
CA LEU A 6 -3.49 -5.12 7.99
C LEU A 6 -4.99 -5.47 7.91
N THR A 7 -5.30 -6.75 7.87
CA THR A 7 -6.69 -7.25 7.82
C THR A 7 -7.46 -6.82 9.06
N GLU A 8 -6.88 -6.97 10.25
CA GLU A 8 -7.49 -6.54 11.52
C GLU A 8 -7.76 -5.03 11.55
N CYS A 9 -6.82 -4.20 11.09
CA CYS A 9 -7.03 -2.75 11.04
C CYS A 9 -8.15 -2.34 10.09
N PHE A 10 -8.37 -3.06 8.99
CA PHE A 10 -9.47 -2.77 8.07
C PHE A 10 -10.84 -3.18 8.61
N GLU A 11 -10.90 -4.13 9.55
CA GLU A 11 -12.15 -4.53 10.25
C GLU A 11 -12.44 -3.66 11.49
N SER A 12 -11.61 -2.65 11.77
CA SER A 12 -11.81 -1.75 12.91
C SER A 12 -13.08 -0.90 12.73
N ASP A 13 -13.89 -0.80 13.78
CA ASP A 13 -15.03 0.11 13.84
C ASP A 13 -14.61 1.59 13.84
N THR A 14 -13.31 1.86 14.00
CA THR A 14 -12.72 3.20 13.97
C THR A 14 -11.81 3.40 12.77
N ALA A 15 -11.64 4.66 12.36
CA ALA A 15 -10.71 5.00 11.29
C ALA A 15 -9.25 4.78 11.71
N GLU A 16 -8.62 3.74 11.18
CA GLU A 16 -7.19 3.45 11.39
C GLU A 16 -6.31 4.10 10.31
N PHE A 17 -5.10 4.54 10.71
CA PHE A 17 -4.09 5.05 9.80
C PHE A 17 -2.78 4.27 9.94
N ILE A 18 -2.41 3.53 8.88
CA ILE A 18 -1.28 2.60 8.89
C ILE A 18 -0.15 3.14 8.03
N VAL A 19 1.08 3.13 8.57
CA VAL A 19 2.30 3.49 7.84
C VAL A 19 3.17 2.26 7.67
N ILE A 20 3.29 1.78 6.43
CA ILE A 20 4.21 0.68 6.08
C ILE A 20 5.53 1.27 5.60
N TYR A 21 6.60 1.08 6.39
CA TYR A 21 7.96 1.53 6.06
C TYR A 21 8.94 0.37 6.09
N GLY A 22 10.04 0.49 5.34
CA GLY A 22 11.04 -0.57 5.26
C GLY A 22 12.02 -0.39 4.10
N ARG A 23 13.04 -1.25 4.02
CA ARG A 23 14.11 -1.16 3.00
C ARG A 23 13.56 -1.07 1.57
N ARG A 24 14.32 -0.41 0.69
CA ARG A 24 14.02 -0.34 -0.75
C ARG A 24 13.90 -1.77 -1.31
N ARG A 25 12.87 -2.00 -2.15
CA ARG A 25 12.56 -3.28 -2.83
C ARG A 25 11.95 -4.42 -2.00
N LEU A 26 11.56 -4.20 -0.75
CA LEU A 26 10.86 -5.23 0.06
C LEU A 26 9.35 -5.36 -0.25
N GLY A 27 8.91 -5.26 -1.51
CA GLY A 27 7.52 -5.59 -1.87
C GLY A 27 6.39 -4.84 -1.13
N LYS A 28 6.62 -3.69 -0.49
CA LYS A 28 5.58 -2.98 0.30
C LYS A 28 4.27 -2.74 -0.48
N SER A 29 4.38 -2.38 -1.77
CA SER A 29 3.19 -2.22 -2.62
C SER A 29 2.46 -3.55 -2.87
N GLU A 30 3.18 -4.66 -2.90
CA GLU A 30 2.63 -6.01 -3.08
C GLU A 30 1.92 -6.46 -1.80
N LEU A 31 2.52 -6.25 -0.64
CA LEU A 31 1.88 -6.46 0.67
C LEU A 31 0.53 -5.72 0.76
N VAL A 32 0.48 -4.45 0.34
CA VAL A 32 -0.77 -3.69 0.32
C VAL A 32 -1.79 -4.28 -0.65
N ARG A 33 -1.37 -4.74 -1.84
CA ARG A 33 -2.28 -5.34 -2.82
C ARG A 33 -2.86 -6.66 -2.31
N GLU A 34 -2.02 -7.53 -1.77
CA GLU A 34 -2.46 -8.81 -1.20
C GLU A 34 -3.43 -8.60 -0.04
N SER A 35 -3.19 -7.60 0.83
CA SER A 35 -4.06 -7.32 1.99
C SER A 35 -5.49 -6.86 1.63
N ILE A 36 -5.72 -6.43 0.38
CA ILE A 36 -7.01 -5.90 -0.08
C ILE A 36 -7.61 -6.72 -1.23
N GLU A 37 -6.94 -7.76 -1.72
CA GLU A 37 -7.38 -8.54 -2.88
C GLU A 37 -8.75 -9.22 -2.65
N SER A 38 -9.02 -9.63 -1.42
CA SER A 38 -10.29 -10.25 -1.01
C SER A 38 -11.37 -9.23 -0.62
N ARG A 39 -11.11 -7.91 -0.70
CA ARG A 39 -12.00 -6.84 -0.24
C ARG A 39 -12.60 -6.08 -1.42
N GLY A 40 -13.90 -6.27 -1.65
CA GLY A 40 -14.62 -5.64 -2.76
C GLY A 40 -14.92 -4.14 -2.58
N ASP A 41 -14.73 -3.62 -1.37
CA ASP A 41 -14.97 -2.23 -0.96
C ASP A 41 -13.69 -1.40 -0.88
N ALA A 42 -12.52 -2.02 -1.03
CA ALA A 42 -11.24 -1.34 -0.94
C ALA A 42 -10.96 -0.47 -2.18
N ILE A 43 -10.55 0.78 -1.95
CA ILE A 43 -10.08 1.69 -3.00
C ILE A 43 -8.56 1.80 -2.94
N TYR A 44 -7.88 1.33 -4.00
CA TYR A 44 -6.43 1.37 -4.11
C TYR A 44 -5.94 2.43 -5.10
N LYS A 45 -5.01 3.29 -4.66
CA LYS A 45 -4.34 4.27 -5.53
C LYS A 45 -2.84 4.32 -5.25
N GLU A 46 -2.03 4.01 -6.25
CA GLU A 46 -0.57 4.06 -6.15
C GLU A 46 0.00 5.26 -6.91
N TYR A 47 0.91 6.00 -6.26
CA TYR A 47 1.69 7.04 -6.93
C TYR A 47 3.15 6.61 -6.97
N ARG A 48 3.68 6.47 -8.19
CA ARG A 48 5.12 6.32 -8.42
C ARG A 48 5.67 7.61 -8.99
N ARG A 49 6.82 8.05 -8.47
CA ARG A 49 7.57 9.13 -9.10
C ARG A 49 7.91 8.69 -10.53
N LYS A 50 7.37 9.38 -11.52
CA LYS A 50 7.83 9.21 -12.90
C LYS A 50 9.25 9.77 -12.99
N PRO A 51 10.18 9.08 -13.65
CA PRO A 51 11.49 9.67 -13.92
C PRO A 51 11.25 10.98 -14.67
N THR A 52 11.78 12.07 -14.12
CA THR A 52 11.81 13.36 -14.81
C THR A 52 12.78 13.18 -15.97
N ALA A 53 12.27 12.94 -17.18
CA ALA A 53 13.08 13.08 -18.37
C ALA A 53 13.46 14.57 -18.43
N LEU A 54 14.73 14.87 -18.18
CA LEU A 54 15.28 16.17 -18.54
C LEU A 54 15.03 16.32 -20.04
N ALA A 55 14.13 17.24 -20.40
CA ALA A 55 14.11 17.81 -21.74
C ALA A 55 15.45 18.52 -21.90
N VAL A 56 16.42 17.81 -22.45
CA VAL A 56 17.66 18.41 -22.93
C VAL A 56 17.26 19.12 -24.22
N GLY A 57 17.25 20.46 -24.16
CA GLY A 57 17.08 21.31 -25.33
C GLY A 57 18.28 21.31 -26.24
#